data_AF-A0AAE3G9W7-F1
#
_entry.id   AF-A0AAE3G9W7-F1
#
_cell.length_a   1.000
_cell.length_b   1.000
_cell.length_c   1.000
_cell.angle_alpha   90.00
_cell.angle_beta   90.00
_cell.angle_gamma   90.00
#
_symmetry.space_group_name_H-M   'P 1'
#
loop_
_entity.id
_entity.type
_entity.pdbx_description
1 polymer ?
#
loop_
_entity_poly.entity_id
_entity_poly.type
_entity_poly.pdbx_seq_one_letter_code
_entity_poly.pdbx_strand_id
1 'polypeptide(L)'
;MTPRPRRPKGGDDGDGSTGHPSQRSGDVDASSSISGAQQKTQDIASRGRPGGGSGNGQPNQPERPGEPGSGEESSRPEWLRRQIEEGNEFNRRREPYYEEQGGANEVHVEPKSERGQYPRVDSYVPGEEIVSRKHTQLADVQEKTAFAYLRELANTYGPGTIVADTPTNRRDLGDDAIGQPMDGDMVLEVPVQRNAVPPAVLAEARRLGIIIRDENGHTY
;
A
#
# COMPACT_ATOMS: atom_id res chain seq x y z
N MET A 1 47.19 -16.05 -50.98
CA MET A 1 46.49 -17.02 -51.85
C MET A 1 45.29 -17.57 -51.10
N THR A 2 44.08 -17.31 -51.57
CA THR A 2 42.85 -17.97 -51.09
C THR A 2 42.81 -19.43 -51.53
N PRO A 3 42.13 -20.29 -50.74
CA PRO A 3 40.89 -20.84 -51.27
C PRO A 3 39.76 -20.97 -50.23
N ARG A 4 38.52 -20.78 -50.71
CA ARG A 4 37.26 -21.40 -50.21
C ARG A 4 36.96 -22.61 -51.12
N PRO A 5 35.95 -23.50 -50.89
CA PRO A 5 34.94 -23.64 -49.81
C PRO A 5 34.74 -25.10 -49.30
N ARG A 6 33.84 -25.33 -48.31
CA ARG A 6 32.66 -26.24 -48.40
C ARG A 6 31.88 -26.36 -47.08
N ARG A 7 30.55 -26.23 -47.19
CA ARG A 7 29.49 -26.64 -46.23
C ARG A 7 28.99 -28.03 -46.64
N PRO A 8 28.54 -28.91 -45.73
CA PRO A 8 27.08 -29.08 -45.44
C PRO A 8 26.82 -29.31 -43.92
N LYS A 9 25.72 -28.86 -43.28
CA LYS A 9 24.26 -29.18 -43.28
C LYS A 9 23.86 -30.52 -42.59
N GLY A 10 23.00 -30.40 -41.57
CA GLY A 10 22.21 -31.46 -40.86
C GLY A 10 22.55 -31.50 -39.36
N GLY A 11 21.68 -31.26 -38.36
CA GLY A 11 20.21 -31.25 -38.26
C GLY A 11 19.75 -32.46 -37.44
N ASP A 12 19.31 -32.24 -36.19
CA ASP A 12 18.38 -33.07 -35.36
C ASP A 12 18.35 -32.41 -33.94
N ASP A 13 17.33 -31.62 -33.58
CA ASP A 13 16.05 -32.02 -32.96
C ASP A 13 16.19 -32.49 -31.50
N GLY A 14 15.67 -31.65 -30.59
CA GLY A 14 15.65 -31.85 -29.14
C GLY A 14 14.51 -31.03 -28.53
N ASP A 15 13.29 -31.43 -28.89
CA ASP A 15 12.02 -31.09 -28.28
C ASP A 15 11.98 -31.51 -26.79
N GLY A 16 11.25 -30.75 -25.97
CA GLY A 16 10.84 -31.22 -24.66
C GLY A 16 10.81 -30.15 -23.56
N SER A 17 9.89 -29.18 -23.64
CA SER A 17 9.31 -28.63 -22.42
C SER A 17 7.94 -27.97 -22.68
N THR A 18 6.93 -28.80 -22.94
CA THR A 18 5.53 -28.45 -22.68
C THR A 18 5.21 -28.75 -21.23
N GLY A 19 4.71 -27.74 -20.50
CA GLY A 19 4.38 -27.89 -19.09
C GLY A 19 3.77 -26.65 -18.48
N HIS A 20 2.74 -26.08 -19.11
CA HIS A 20 1.74 -25.32 -18.38
C HIS A 20 1.10 -26.22 -17.31
N PRO A 21 0.85 -25.68 -16.11
CA PRO A 21 -0.53 -25.69 -15.66
C PRO A 21 -1.02 -24.31 -15.26
N SER A 22 -2.12 -23.98 -15.92
CA SER A 22 -3.11 -22.98 -15.61
C SER A 22 -3.93 -23.33 -14.35
N GLN A 23 -4.55 -22.30 -13.76
CA GLN A 23 -5.74 -22.29 -12.89
C GLN A 23 -5.50 -22.60 -11.40
N ARG A 24 -6.15 -21.99 -10.41
CA ARG A 24 -7.08 -20.85 -10.26
C ARG A 24 -7.39 -20.77 -8.74
N SER A 25 -7.85 -19.61 -8.29
CA SER A 25 -8.73 -19.36 -7.12
C SER A 25 -8.03 -18.92 -5.83
N GLY A 26 -8.34 -17.69 -5.40
CA GLY A 26 -8.00 -17.19 -4.07
C GLY A 26 -7.98 -15.66 -4.00
N ASP A 27 -9.14 -15.04 -4.22
CA ASP A 27 -9.40 -13.60 -4.19
C ASP A 27 -8.78 -12.85 -3.00
N VAL A 28 -8.21 -11.67 -3.23
CA VAL A 28 -8.23 -10.55 -2.27
C VAL A 28 -8.06 -9.21 -3.00
N ASP A 29 -9.21 -8.57 -3.28
CA ASP A 29 -9.36 -7.15 -3.60
C ASP A 29 -8.47 -6.24 -2.74
N ALA A 30 -7.64 -5.40 -3.38
CA ALA A 30 -6.84 -4.40 -2.66
C ALA A 30 -6.63 -3.10 -3.45
N SER A 31 -7.64 -2.60 -4.15
CA SER A 31 -7.56 -1.27 -4.77
C SER A 31 -8.70 -0.36 -4.36
N SER A 32 -8.64 0.08 -3.11
CA SER A 32 -9.20 1.35 -2.68
C SER A 32 -8.93 1.52 -1.19
N SER A 33 -8.20 2.57 -0.85
CA SER A 33 -8.39 3.32 0.38
C SER A 33 -7.65 2.81 1.62
N ILE A 34 -6.78 3.68 2.10
CA ILE A 34 -6.40 3.82 3.52
C ILE A 34 -7.64 4.08 4.41
N SER A 35 -8.86 4.21 3.85
CA SER A 35 -10.14 4.07 4.58
C SER A 35 -10.64 2.61 4.77
N GLY A 36 -10.08 1.61 4.09
CA GLY A 36 -10.51 0.20 4.16
C GLY A 36 -9.56 -0.71 4.96
N ALA A 37 -8.27 -0.37 5.06
CA ALA A 37 -7.29 -1.20 5.77
C ALA A 37 -7.49 -1.22 7.30
N GLN A 38 -8.20 -0.24 7.88
CA GLN A 38 -8.64 -0.25 9.28
C GLN A 38 -9.90 -1.09 9.53
N GLN A 39 -10.64 -1.48 8.47
CA GLN A 39 -11.87 -2.27 8.62
C GLN A 39 -11.58 -3.79 8.69
N LYS A 40 -10.50 -4.27 8.06
CA LYS A 40 -10.25 -5.73 7.94
C LYS A 40 -9.64 -6.38 9.20
N THR A 41 -9.23 -5.60 10.20
CA THR A 41 -8.69 -6.12 11.47
C THR A 41 -9.75 -6.35 12.56
N GLN A 42 -11.04 -6.06 12.31
CA GLN A 42 -12.07 -6.13 13.34
C GLN A 42 -13.02 -7.35 13.26
N ASP A 43 -13.01 -8.14 12.18
CA ASP A 43 -13.93 -9.29 12.05
C ASP A 43 -13.52 -10.56 12.83
N ILE A 44 -12.33 -10.59 13.43
CA ILE A 44 -11.83 -11.79 14.13
C ILE A 44 -12.08 -11.71 15.66
N ALA A 45 -12.39 -10.54 16.21
CA ALA A 45 -12.56 -10.34 17.65
C ALA A 45 -14.00 -10.55 18.17
N SER A 46 -14.97 -10.85 17.29
CA SER A 46 -16.41 -10.81 17.62
C SER A 46 -17.13 -12.15 17.41
N ARG A 47 -16.50 -13.29 17.73
CA ARG A 47 -17.21 -14.58 17.77
C ARG A 47 -17.11 -15.23 19.14
N GLY A 48 -17.95 -14.70 20.04
CA GLY A 48 -18.24 -15.26 21.34
C GLY A 48 -19.72 -15.14 21.70
N ARG A 49 -20.53 -16.11 21.23
CA ARG A 49 -21.69 -16.71 21.93
C ARG A 49 -23.06 -15.96 21.95
N PRO A 50 -24.19 -16.68 22.18
CA PRO A 50 -25.32 -16.75 21.23
C PRO A 50 -26.71 -16.39 21.78
N GLY A 51 -27.71 -16.27 20.87
CA GLY A 51 -29.08 -16.77 21.11
C GLY A 51 -30.25 -15.76 21.17
N GLY A 52 -31.33 -16.09 20.43
CA GLY A 52 -32.73 -15.61 20.59
C GLY A 52 -33.07 -14.37 19.74
N GLY A 53 -34.18 -14.26 19.00
CA GLY A 53 -35.42 -15.02 18.83
C GLY A 53 -36.44 -14.10 18.15
N SER A 54 -37.27 -14.63 17.24
CA SER A 54 -38.24 -13.93 16.38
C SER A 54 -39.29 -13.05 17.07
N GLY A 55 -39.82 -12.04 16.35
CA GLY A 55 -41.13 -11.43 16.64
C GLY A 55 -41.54 -10.26 15.73
N ASN A 56 -42.54 -10.50 14.87
CA ASN A 56 -43.25 -9.53 13.99
C ASN A 56 -44.14 -8.54 14.77
N GLY A 57 -44.40 -7.35 14.21
CA GLY A 57 -45.63 -6.57 14.50
C GLY A 57 -45.56 -5.04 14.28
N GLN A 58 -46.13 -4.56 13.16
CA GLN A 58 -46.70 -3.20 12.95
C GLN A 58 -48.24 -3.28 13.10
N PRO A 59 -49.07 -2.21 13.24
CA PRO A 59 -48.91 -0.82 12.70
C PRO A 59 -49.52 0.40 13.49
N ASN A 60 -49.36 1.61 12.90
CA ASN A 60 -50.18 2.86 12.90
C ASN A 60 -50.03 4.04 13.93
N GLN A 61 -49.30 5.11 13.49
CA GLN A 61 -49.53 6.61 13.39
C GLN A 61 -50.47 7.41 14.36
N PRO A 62 -50.38 8.78 14.55
CA PRO A 62 -49.77 9.83 13.69
C PRO A 62 -48.97 11.00 14.37
N GLU A 63 -48.53 11.93 13.49
CA GLU A 63 -47.67 13.13 13.50
C GLU A 63 -47.57 14.10 14.70
N ARG A 64 -46.35 14.69 14.89
CA ARG A 64 -46.08 15.99 15.53
C ARG A 64 -44.95 16.74 14.77
N PRO A 65 -44.92 18.09 14.79
CA PRO A 65 -44.27 18.90 13.77
C PRO A 65 -42.83 19.31 14.08
N GLY A 66 -41.97 19.24 13.06
CA GLY A 66 -40.91 20.19 12.73
C GLY A 66 -39.82 20.47 13.78
N GLU A 67 -38.82 19.60 13.85
CA GLU A 67 -37.47 20.00 14.27
C GLU A 67 -36.57 20.05 13.03
N PRO A 68 -35.75 21.11 12.84
CA PRO A 68 -34.79 21.14 11.75
C PRO A 68 -33.66 20.17 12.11
N GLY A 69 -33.68 18.99 11.49
CA GLY A 69 -32.61 18.00 11.55
C GLY A 69 -31.33 18.59 10.97
N SER A 70 -30.55 19.22 11.84
CA SER A 70 -29.19 19.66 11.59
C SER A 70 -28.29 18.44 11.37
N GLY A 71 -27.73 18.35 10.17
CA GLY A 71 -26.44 17.70 9.90
C GLY A 71 -26.42 16.18 10.02
N GLU A 72 -26.29 15.50 8.89
CA GLU A 72 -25.67 14.18 8.80
C GLU A 72 -24.17 14.24 9.14
N GLU A 73 -23.83 14.79 10.31
CA GLU A 73 -22.60 14.46 11.00
C GLU A 73 -22.94 13.24 11.86
N SER A 74 -22.66 11.98 11.54
CA SER A 74 -21.39 11.46 11.03
C SER A 74 -21.32 9.97 11.41
N SER A 75 -21.43 9.07 10.43
CA SER A 75 -21.66 7.62 10.66
C SER A 75 -20.44 6.82 11.17
N ARG A 76 -19.36 7.48 11.59
CA ARG A 76 -18.11 6.83 12.03
C ARG A 76 -17.88 7.05 13.53
N PRO A 77 -17.55 6.01 14.33
CA PRO A 77 -17.19 6.19 15.74
C PRO A 77 -16.07 7.23 15.94
N GLU A 78 -16.06 7.94 17.08
CA GLU A 78 -15.06 8.99 17.35
C GLU A 78 -13.62 8.49 17.33
N TRP A 79 -13.38 7.30 17.91
CA TRP A 79 -12.04 6.69 17.93
C TRP A 79 -11.50 6.49 16.51
N LEU A 80 -12.37 6.14 15.55
CA LEU A 80 -12.00 5.92 14.16
C LEU A 80 -11.68 7.24 13.46
N ARG A 81 -12.43 8.30 13.75
CA ARG A 81 -12.15 9.63 13.19
C ARG A 81 -10.82 10.16 13.65
N ARG A 82 -10.55 10.06 14.96
CA ARG A 82 -9.28 10.48 15.54
C ARG A 82 -8.11 9.73 14.88
N GLN A 83 -8.23 8.40 14.73
CA GLN A 83 -7.17 7.61 14.10
C GLN A 83 -6.91 8.00 12.63
N ILE A 84 -7.96 8.30 11.87
CA ILE A 84 -7.83 8.79 10.48
C ILE A 84 -7.21 10.18 10.45
N GLU A 85 -7.64 11.08 11.35
CA GLU A 85 -7.14 12.44 11.44
C GLU A 85 -5.66 12.48 11.81
N GLU A 86 -5.24 11.72 12.81
CA GLU A 86 -3.84 11.59 13.23
C GLU A 86 -2.97 11.03 12.09
N GLY A 87 -3.47 10.02 11.35
CA GLY A 87 -2.77 9.48 10.18
C GLY A 87 -2.61 10.51 9.06
N ASN A 88 -3.66 11.27 8.77
CA ASN A 88 -3.62 12.34 7.77
C ASN A 88 -2.70 13.49 8.21
N GLU A 89 -2.71 13.84 9.49
CA GLU A 89 -1.82 14.86 10.04
C GLU A 89 -0.35 14.42 9.97
N PHE A 90 -0.07 13.15 10.27
CA PHE A 90 1.26 12.58 10.08
C PHE A 90 1.73 12.72 8.63
N ASN A 91 0.86 12.39 7.66
CA ASN A 91 1.17 12.56 6.24
C ASN A 91 1.49 14.02 5.91
N ARG A 92 0.57 14.95 6.24
CA ARG A 92 0.72 16.39 5.97
C ARG A 92 1.98 17.00 6.57
N ARG A 93 2.38 16.56 7.77
CA ARG A 93 3.60 17.05 8.43
C ARG A 93 4.87 16.56 7.74
N ARG A 94 4.82 15.39 7.09
CA ARG A 94 5.98 14.78 6.43
C ARG A 94 6.08 15.16 4.95
N GLU A 95 5.01 15.59 4.30
CA GLU A 95 5.02 16.02 2.90
C GLU A 95 6.09 17.08 2.58
N PRO A 96 6.22 18.20 3.34
CA PRO A 96 7.23 19.22 3.05
C PRO A 96 8.66 18.70 3.14
N TYR A 97 8.94 17.75 4.05
CA TYR A 97 10.27 17.17 4.21
C TYR A 97 10.77 16.50 2.92
N TYR A 98 9.88 15.84 2.18
CA TYR A 98 10.25 15.18 0.91
C TYR A 98 10.27 16.16 -0.26
N GLU A 99 9.37 17.16 -0.27
CA GLU A 99 9.38 18.22 -1.29
C GLU A 99 10.65 19.07 -1.22
N GLU A 100 11.11 19.40 -0.01
CA GLU A 100 12.35 20.17 0.21
C GLU A 100 13.60 19.43 -0.28
N GLN A 101 13.55 18.10 -0.38
CA GLN A 101 14.60 17.25 -0.93
C GLN A 101 14.48 17.04 -2.45
N GLY A 102 13.55 17.74 -3.12
CA GLY A 102 13.31 17.56 -4.55
C GLY A 102 12.50 16.31 -4.90
N GLY A 103 11.86 15.69 -3.91
CA GLY A 103 10.92 14.61 -4.12
C GLY A 103 9.49 15.08 -4.39
N ALA A 104 8.61 14.10 -4.62
CA ALA A 104 7.18 14.31 -4.78
C ALA A 104 6.39 13.47 -3.78
N ASN A 105 5.20 13.93 -3.44
CA ASN A 105 4.24 13.22 -2.59
C ASN A 105 3.14 12.58 -3.45
N GLU A 106 2.56 11.50 -2.95
CA GLU A 106 1.43 10.83 -3.58
C GLU A 106 1.70 10.43 -5.04
N VAL A 107 2.87 9.82 -5.31
CA VAL A 107 3.33 9.49 -6.66
C VAL A 107 2.60 8.27 -7.21
N HIS A 108 1.97 8.43 -8.37
CA HIS A 108 1.25 7.35 -9.05
C HIS A 108 2.21 6.43 -9.79
N VAL A 109 1.97 5.12 -9.73
CA VAL A 109 2.81 4.11 -10.36
C VAL A 109 2.01 3.13 -11.20
N GLU A 110 2.67 2.48 -12.15
CA GLU A 110 2.12 1.36 -12.93
C GLU A 110 2.42 0.01 -12.23
N PRO A 111 1.63 -1.04 -12.51
CA PRO A 111 0.42 -1.05 -13.33
C PRO A 111 -0.78 -0.48 -12.59
N LYS A 112 -1.80 -0.06 -13.34
CA LYS A 112 -3.14 0.14 -12.77
C LYS A 112 -3.62 -1.13 -12.07
N SER A 113 -4.34 -0.95 -10.97
CA SER A 113 -5.07 -2.00 -10.30
C SER A 113 -6.15 -2.62 -11.20
N GLU A 114 -6.73 -3.73 -10.75
CA GLU A 114 -7.88 -4.37 -11.41
C GLU A 114 -9.07 -3.42 -11.60
N ARG A 115 -9.18 -2.37 -10.79
CA ARG A 115 -10.22 -1.33 -10.88
C ARG A 115 -9.81 -0.15 -11.78
N GLY A 116 -8.69 -0.25 -12.49
CA GLY A 116 -8.20 0.77 -13.39
C GLY A 116 -7.61 2.01 -12.69
N GLN A 117 -7.26 1.91 -11.41
CA GLN A 117 -6.67 3.01 -10.64
C GLN A 117 -5.18 2.80 -10.48
N TYR A 118 -4.40 3.88 -10.57
CA TYR A 118 -2.97 3.82 -10.26
C TYR A 118 -2.75 3.61 -8.77
N PRO A 119 -1.96 2.60 -8.35
CA PRO A 119 -1.37 2.56 -7.02
C PRO A 119 -0.52 3.81 -6.79
N ARG A 120 -0.30 4.13 -5.51
CA ARG A 120 0.31 5.40 -5.12
C ARG A 120 1.20 5.23 -3.91
N VAL A 121 2.46 5.63 -4.05
CA VAL A 121 3.42 5.67 -2.94
C VAL A 121 3.31 7.02 -2.23
N ASP A 122 3.57 7.05 -0.92
CA ASP A 122 3.31 8.24 -0.10
C ASP A 122 4.28 9.38 -0.44
N SER A 123 5.57 9.06 -0.62
CA SER A 123 6.59 9.99 -1.10
C SER A 123 7.67 9.26 -1.91
N TYR A 124 8.28 9.97 -2.86
CA TYR A 124 9.38 9.46 -3.68
C TYR A 124 10.39 10.58 -3.96
N VAL A 125 11.66 10.33 -3.62
CA VAL A 125 12.79 11.20 -3.94
C VAL A 125 13.65 10.44 -4.97
N PRO A 126 13.66 10.87 -6.25
CA PRO A 126 14.34 10.13 -7.31
C PRO A 126 15.82 9.84 -7.01
N GLY A 127 16.24 8.59 -7.17
CA GLY A 127 17.61 8.15 -6.89
C GLY A 127 17.97 8.00 -5.42
N GLU A 128 17.08 8.38 -4.49
CA GLU A 128 17.37 8.42 -3.05
C GLU A 128 16.47 7.47 -2.27
N GLU A 129 15.16 7.73 -2.20
CA GLU A 129 14.25 6.96 -1.35
C GLU A 129 12.82 6.84 -1.88
N ILE A 130 12.25 5.64 -1.67
CA ILE A 130 10.86 5.32 -1.95
C ILE A 130 10.16 5.07 -0.60
N VAL A 131 9.21 5.94 -0.24
CA VAL A 131 8.72 6.02 1.13
C VAL A 131 7.24 5.66 1.21
N SER A 132 6.93 4.65 2.03
CA SER A 132 5.58 4.38 2.51
C SER A 132 5.48 4.78 3.98
N ARG A 133 4.49 5.62 4.31
CA ARG A 133 4.21 6.09 5.66
C ARG A 133 3.14 5.24 6.32
N LYS A 134 3.31 4.88 7.59
CA LYS A 134 2.29 4.21 8.40
C LYS A 134 2.26 4.81 9.80
N HIS A 135 1.19 5.54 10.11
CA HIS A 135 0.96 6.07 11.45
C HIS A 135 0.55 4.95 12.41
N THR A 136 1.52 4.17 12.88
CA THR A 136 1.28 2.97 13.69
C THR A 136 2.49 2.65 14.59
N GLN A 137 2.20 2.16 15.78
CA GLN A 137 3.19 1.57 16.67
C GLN A 137 3.32 0.09 16.31
N LEU A 138 4.46 -0.32 15.76
CA LEU A 138 4.68 -1.67 15.21
C LEU A 138 4.59 -2.76 16.29
N ALA A 139 4.92 -2.42 17.54
CA ALA A 139 4.74 -3.31 18.67
C ALA A 139 3.27 -3.50 19.10
N ASP A 140 2.38 -2.57 18.73
CA ASP A 140 0.97 -2.57 19.12
C ASP A 140 0.09 -3.29 18.08
N VAL A 141 0.66 -3.72 16.95
CA VAL A 141 -0.05 -4.48 15.90
C VAL A 141 0.45 -5.92 15.84
N GLN A 142 -0.37 -6.79 15.24
CA GLN A 142 0.05 -8.16 14.95
C GLN A 142 1.21 -8.13 13.93
N GLU A 143 2.22 -8.99 14.12
CA GLU A 143 3.38 -9.08 13.20
C GLU A 143 2.94 -9.27 11.74
N LYS A 144 1.89 -10.06 11.51
CA LYS A 144 1.32 -10.27 10.16
C LYS A 144 0.89 -8.96 9.49
N THR A 145 0.42 -7.99 10.28
CA THR A 145 0.01 -6.67 9.79
C THR A 145 1.24 -5.84 9.43
N ALA A 146 2.27 -5.84 10.29
CA ALA A 146 3.53 -5.18 9.98
C ALA A 146 4.23 -5.79 8.74
N PHE A 147 4.21 -7.12 8.60
CA PHE A 147 4.70 -7.80 7.40
C PHE A 147 3.90 -7.42 6.15
N ALA A 148 2.59 -7.21 6.27
CA ALA A 148 1.79 -6.76 5.14
C ALA A 148 2.25 -5.38 4.66
N TYR A 149 2.54 -4.43 5.56
CA TYR A 149 3.09 -3.13 5.19
C TYR A 149 4.43 -3.25 4.45
N LEU A 150 5.34 -4.06 4.96
CA LEU A 150 6.66 -4.28 4.34
C LEU A 150 6.54 -4.92 2.95
N ARG A 151 5.68 -5.93 2.82
CA ARG A 151 5.47 -6.62 1.54
C ARG A 151 4.74 -5.77 0.53
N GLU A 152 3.80 -4.94 0.97
CA GLU A 152 3.14 -3.96 0.10
C GLU A 152 4.17 -2.98 -0.49
N LEU A 153 5.05 -2.43 0.36
CA LEU A 153 6.14 -1.56 -0.10
C LEU A 153 7.03 -2.27 -1.13
N ALA A 154 7.54 -3.46 -0.79
CA ALA A 154 8.43 -4.20 -1.69
C ALA A 154 7.79 -4.62 -3.02
N ASN A 155 6.54 -5.11 -2.99
CA ASN A 155 5.91 -5.72 -4.16
C ASN A 155 5.26 -4.68 -5.08
N THR A 156 4.70 -3.61 -4.50
CA THR A 156 3.94 -2.61 -5.26
C THR A 156 4.82 -1.42 -5.64
N TYR A 157 5.68 -0.97 -4.73
CA TYR A 157 6.42 0.28 -4.86
C TYR A 157 7.94 0.07 -4.87
N GLY A 158 8.42 -1.17 -4.95
CA GLY A 158 9.85 -1.43 -4.92
C GLY A 158 10.61 -0.83 -6.11
N PRO A 159 11.96 -0.78 -6.04
CA PRO A 159 12.78 -0.35 -7.15
C PRO A 159 12.46 -1.13 -8.44
N GLY A 160 12.38 -0.43 -9.56
CA GLY A 160 11.95 -0.97 -10.85
C GLY A 160 10.47 -0.72 -11.18
N THR A 161 9.64 -0.34 -10.20
CA THR A 161 8.25 0.05 -10.45
C THR A 161 8.19 1.34 -11.29
N ILE A 162 7.36 1.38 -12.33
CA ILE A 162 7.33 2.49 -13.29
C ILE A 162 6.50 3.67 -12.76
N VAL A 163 7.04 4.88 -12.83
CA VAL A 163 6.31 6.13 -12.55
C VAL A 163 5.26 6.36 -13.64
N ALA A 164 3.99 6.43 -13.24
CA ALA A 164 2.88 6.58 -14.18
C ALA A 164 2.85 7.97 -14.84
N ASP A 165 2.38 8.02 -16.08
CA ASP A 165 2.13 9.28 -16.78
C ASP A 165 0.82 9.91 -16.30
N THR A 166 0.92 10.81 -15.32
CA THR A 166 -0.20 11.60 -14.81
C THR A 166 0.17 13.09 -14.78
N PRO A 167 -0.82 14.01 -14.91
CA PRO A 167 -0.56 15.44 -14.81
C PRO A 167 0.13 15.84 -13.50
N THR A 168 -0.22 15.16 -12.40
CA THR A 168 0.38 15.40 -11.08
C THR A 168 1.84 14.97 -11.04
N ASN A 169 2.16 13.75 -11.47
CA ASN A 169 3.55 13.28 -11.50
C ASN A 169 4.43 14.18 -12.40
N ARG A 170 3.93 14.60 -13.58
CA ARG A 170 4.67 15.53 -14.46
C ARG A 170 4.96 16.87 -13.79
N ARG A 171 3.99 17.40 -13.04
CA ARG A 171 4.14 18.67 -12.32
C ARG A 171 5.20 18.55 -11.22
N ASP A 172 5.20 17.45 -10.47
CA ASP A 172 6.00 17.34 -9.25
C ASP A 172 7.39 16.75 -9.48
N LEU A 173 7.52 15.77 -10.39
CA LEU A 173 8.79 15.10 -10.68
C LEU A 173 9.45 15.55 -12.00
N GLY A 174 8.70 16.28 -12.84
CA GLY A 174 9.14 16.63 -14.19
C GLY A 174 9.00 15.49 -15.20
N ASP A 175 9.17 15.82 -16.48
CA ASP A 175 8.96 14.88 -17.59
C ASP A 175 10.01 13.76 -17.63
N ASP A 176 11.22 14.00 -17.11
CA ASP A 176 12.33 13.04 -17.15
C ASP A 176 12.08 11.80 -16.27
N ALA A 177 11.25 11.93 -15.22
CA ALA A 177 10.89 10.82 -14.34
C ALA A 177 9.76 9.95 -14.90
N ILE A 178 8.98 10.46 -15.86
CA ILE A 178 7.76 9.77 -16.33
C ILE A 178 8.11 8.56 -17.18
N GLY A 179 7.46 7.43 -16.87
CA GLY A 179 7.72 6.15 -17.55
C GLY A 179 9.07 5.54 -17.19
N GLN A 180 9.83 6.15 -16.28
CA GLN A 180 11.07 5.58 -15.76
C GLN A 180 10.79 4.67 -14.56
N PRO A 181 11.62 3.63 -14.36
CA PRO A 181 11.59 2.86 -13.12
C PRO A 181 12.01 3.74 -11.94
N MET A 182 11.30 3.63 -10.83
CA MET A 182 11.74 4.18 -9.55
C MET A 182 13.01 3.48 -9.09
N ASP A 183 13.90 4.22 -8.47
CA ASP A 183 15.12 3.75 -7.83
C ASP A 183 15.32 4.41 -6.46
N GLY A 184 16.21 3.87 -5.64
CA GLY A 184 16.46 4.33 -4.27
C GLY A 184 16.10 3.32 -3.19
N ASP A 185 16.36 3.70 -1.95
CA ASP A 185 16.15 2.86 -0.78
C ASP A 185 14.66 2.82 -0.38
N MET A 186 14.15 1.63 -0.07
CA MET A 186 12.79 1.51 0.43
C MET A 186 12.73 1.87 1.91
N VAL A 187 11.87 2.82 2.26
CA VAL A 187 11.68 3.29 3.64
C VAL A 187 10.23 3.08 4.08
N LEU A 188 10.05 2.31 5.16
CA LEU A 188 8.82 2.32 5.93
C LEU A 188 8.94 3.38 7.03
N GLU A 189 8.36 4.56 6.78
CA GLU A 189 8.37 5.65 7.74
C GLU A 189 7.21 5.52 8.74
N VAL A 190 7.54 5.56 10.02
CA VAL A 190 6.60 5.37 11.14
C VAL A 190 6.76 6.49 12.17
N PRO A 191 5.80 6.69 13.10
CA PRO A 191 6.04 7.53 14.26
C PRO A 191 7.16 6.96 15.14
N VAL A 192 7.79 7.80 15.97
CA VAL A 192 8.69 7.34 17.03
C VAL A 192 8.04 6.20 17.82
N GLN A 193 8.75 5.07 17.94
CA GLN A 193 8.22 3.86 18.56
C GLN A 193 8.37 3.94 20.07
N ARG A 194 7.26 3.75 20.79
CA ARG A 194 7.21 3.77 22.26
C ARG A 194 7.76 2.49 22.88
N ASN A 195 7.70 1.40 22.13
CA ASN A 195 8.18 0.08 22.49
C ASN A 195 9.14 -0.42 21.41
N ALA A 196 10.01 -1.38 21.76
CA ALA A 196 10.91 -1.98 20.78
C ALA A 196 10.13 -2.60 19.61
N VAL A 197 10.59 -2.34 18.39
CA VAL A 197 10.04 -2.97 17.19
C VAL A 197 10.24 -4.48 17.30
N PRO A 198 9.21 -5.31 17.06
CA PRO A 198 9.33 -6.75 17.17
C PRO A 198 10.51 -7.30 16.32
N PRO A 199 11.39 -8.14 16.86
CA PRO A 199 12.56 -8.64 16.13
C PRO A 199 12.25 -9.34 14.81
N ALA A 200 11.09 -10.00 14.73
CA ALA A 200 10.62 -10.64 13.50
C ALA A 200 10.32 -9.62 12.39
N VAL A 201 9.78 -8.45 12.74
CA VAL A 201 9.52 -7.33 11.81
C VAL A 201 10.84 -6.74 11.30
N LEU A 202 11.82 -6.54 12.18
CA LEU A 202 13.18 -6.11 11.79
C LEU A 202 13.89 -7.13 10.90
N ALA A 203 13.67 -8.43 11.13
CA ALA A 203 14.23 -9.48 10.29
C ALA A 203 13.60 -9.48 8.88
N GLU A 204 12.27 -9.35 8.78
CA GLU A 204 11.57 -9.28 7.49
C GLU A 204 11.94 -8.01 6.71
N ALA A 205 12.06 -6.86 7.39
CA ALA A 205 12.49 -5.61 6.77
C ALA A 205 13.89 -5.74 6.16
N ARG A 206 14.86 -6.27 6.93
CA ARG A 206 16.21 -6.56 6.42
C ARG A 206 16.21 -7.54 5.25
N ARG A 207 15.37 -8.58 5.30
CA ARG A 207 15.24 -9.56 4.21
C ARG A 207 14.73 -8.91 2.92
N LEU A 208 13.84 -7.94 3.04
CA LEU A 208 13.26 -7.20 1.91
C LEU A 208 14.10 -5.98 1.48
N GLY A 209 15.17 -5.64 2.21
CA GLY A 209 15.95 -4.42 1.95
C GLY A 209 15.19 -3.14 2.28
N ILE A 210 14.32 -3.17 3.30
CA ILE A 210 13.53 -2.02 3.76
C ILE A 210 14.13 -1.45 5.03
N ILE A 211 14.30 -0.14 5.06
CA ILE A 211 14.68 0.66 6.23
C ILE A 211 13.41 1.02 7.00
N ILE A 212 13.35 0.73 8.30
CA ILE A 212 12.31 1.25 9.18
C ILE A 212 12.87 2.49 9.86
N ARG A 213 12.28 3.66 9.58
CA ARG A 213 12.76 4.96 10.06
C ARG A 213 11.63 5.74 10.71
N ASP A 214 11.91 6.47 11.79
CA ASP A 214 10.93 7.43 12.34
C ASP A 214 11.11 8.86 11.81
N GLU A 215 10.17 9.75 12.16
CA GLU A 215 10.20 11.13 11.68
C GLU A 215 11.40 11.96 12.18
N ASN A 216 12.14 11.46 13.17
CA ASN A 216 13.38 12.07 13.67
C ASN A 216 14.63 11.50 12.96
N GLY A 217 14.46 10.57 12.02
CA GLY A 217 15.54 9.92 11.30
C GLY A 217 16.16 8.74 12.04
N HIS A 218 15.61 8.32 13.18
CA HIS A 218 16.11 7.13 13.86
C HIS A 218 15.70 5.87 13.10
N THR A 219 16.66 4.98 12.86
CA THR A 219 16.47 3.72 12.15
C THR A 219 16.50 2.56 13.15
N TYR A 220 15.57 1.62 13.00
CA TYR A 220 15.36 0.47 13.89
C TYR A 220 15.99 -0.83 13.37
#